data_AF-A0A926FLB7-F1
#
_entry.id   AF-A0A926FLB7-F1
#
_cell.length_a   1.000
_cell.length_b   1.000
_cell.length_c   1.000
_cell.angle_alpha   90.00
_cell.angle_beta   90.00
_cell.angle_gamma   90.00
#
_symmetry.space_group_name_H-M   'P 1'
#
loop_
_entity.id
_entity.type
_entity.pdbx_description
1 polymer ?
#
loop_
_entity_poly.entity_id
_entity_poly.type
_entity_poly.pdbx_seq_one_letter_code
_entity_poly.pdbx_strand_id
1 'polypeptide(L)' 'IDIVLMDIMMPGMDGYDTMRAIRKIDRFKSLPIIAVTAKAMKGDREKTLQAGAWDYLSKPVDTDQMLSVLRAWLYR' A
#
# COMPACT_ATOMS: atom_id res chain seq x y z
N ILE A 1 13.64 -1.93 -7.05
CA ILE A 1 12.46 -1.43 -6.31
C ILE A 1 11.76 -2.66 -5.82
N ASP A 2 11.80 -2.85 -4.51
CA ASP A 2 11.47 -4.14 -3.90
C ASP A 2 10.17 -4.03 -3.08
N ILE A 3 9.76 -2.80 -2.74
CA ILE A 3 8.51 -2.48 -2.07
C ILE A 3 8.12 -1.02 -2.29
N VAL A 4 6.83 -0.72 -2.21
CA VAL A 4 6.27 0.64 -2.24
C VAL A 4 5.44 0.88 -0.98
N LEU A 5 5.68 1.99 -0.30
CA LEU A 5 4.76 2.55 0.69
C LEU A 5 3.90 3.61 -0.02
N MET A 6 2.58 3.43 -0.03
CA MET A 6 1.66 4.26 -0.81
C MET A 6 0.75 5.08 0.09
N ASP A 7 0.92 6.40 0.12
CA ASP A 7 -0.07 7.26 0.77
C ASP A 7 -1.38 7.25 -0.02
N ILE A 8 -2.51 7.07 0.67
CA ILE A 8 -3.83 7.07 0.04
C ILE A 8 -4.32 8.49 -0.24
N MET A 9 -4.06 9.43 0.66
CA MET A 9 -4.58 10.80 0.53
C MET A 9 -3.51 11.69 -0.09
N MET A 10 -3.51 11.76 -1.43
CA MET A 10 -2.62 12.61 -2.21
C MET A 10 -3.42 13.60 -3.08
N PRO A 11 -2.91 14.83 -3.31
CA PRO A 11 -3.56 15.77 -4.22
C PRO A 11 -3.41 15.34 -5.68
N GLY A 12 -4.44 15.59 -6.49
CA GLY A 12 -4.46 15.22 -7.90
C GLY A 12 -4.84 13.76 -8.10
N MET A 13 -3.86 12.87 -8.15
CA MET A 13 -4.07 11.42 -8.25
C MET A 13 -3.94 10.79 -6.87
N ASP A 14 -5.00 10.11 -6.40
CA ASP A 14 -4.98 9.46 -5.10
C ASP A 14 -4.18 8.14 -5.11
N GLY A 15 -3.92 7.60 -3.92
CA GLY A 15 -3.16 6.36 -3.82
C GLY A 15 -3.88 5.15 -4.44
N TYR A 16 -5.21 5.15 -4.49
CA TYR A 16 -5.96 4.06 -5.13
C TYR A 16 -5.75 4.03 -6.64
N ASP A 17 -5.86 5.19 -7.30
CA ASP A 17 -5.59 5.34 -8.72
C ASP A 17 -4.13 5.05 -9.05
N THR A 18 -3.21 5.50 -8.19
CA THR A 18 -1.79 5.24 -8.34
C THR A 18 -1.49 3.73 -8.28
N MET A 19 -2.08 3.01 -7.33
CA MET A 19 -1.92 1.55 -7.25
C MET A 19 -2.50 0.84 -8.48
N ARG A 20 -3.70 1.25 -8.92
CA ARG A 20 -4.30 0.73 -10.16
C ARG A 20 -3.40 0.96 -11.37
N ALA A 21 -2.76 2.13 -11.47
CA ALA A 21 -1.82 2.44 -12.53
C ALA A 21 -0.57 1.57 -12.45
N ILE A 22 0.02 1.39 -11.26
CA ILE A 22 1.18 0.51 -11.05
C ILE A 22 0.86 -0.92 -11.47
N ARG A 23 -0.34 -1.43 -11.14
CA ARG A 23 -0.76 -2.81 -11.48
C ARG A 23 -0.97 -3.04 -12.97
N LYS A 24 -1.10 -1.98 -13.79
CA LYS A 24 -1.12 -2.08 -15.26
C LYS A 24 0.28 -2.26 -15.87
N ILE A 25 1.34 -1.99 -15.10
CA ILE A 25 2.71 -2.15 -15.56
C ILE A 25 3.14 -3.60 -15.31
N ASP A 26 3.36 -4.37 -16.38
CA ASP A 26 3.61 -5.82 -16.29
C ASP A 26 4.76 -6.19 -15.34
N ARG A 27 5.88 -5.46 -15.39
CA ARG A 27 7.04 -5.68 -14.50
C ARG A 27 6.75 -5.45 -13.01
N PHE A 28 5.63 -4.81 -12.66
CA PHE A 28 5.25 -4.47 -11.29
C PHE A 28 3.98 -5.18 -10.81
N LYS A 29 3.47 -6.17 -11.55
CA LYS A 29 2.30 -6.97 -11.14
C LYS A 29 2.47 -7.60 -9.75
N SER A 30 3.67 -8.09 -9.45
CA SER A 30 4.02 -8.71 -8.17
C SER A 30 4.74 -7.76 -7.20
N LEU A 31 4.93 -6.47 -7.54
CA LEU A 31 5.60 -5.53 -6.66
C LEU A 31 4.77 -5.35 -5.37
N PRO A 32 5.33 -5.63 -4.17
CA PRO A 32 4.63 -5.38 -2.92
C PRO A 32 4.27 -3.90 -2.78
N ILE A 33 2.99 -3.60 -2.53
CA ILE A 33 2.53 -2.23 -2.24
C ILE A 33 1.81 -2.26 -0.89
N ILE A 34 2.30 -1.47 0.06
CA ILE A 34 1.70 -1.30 1.38
C ILE A 34 1.05 0.07 1.43
N ALA A 35 -0.28 0.11 1.56
CA ALA A 35 -1.02 1.36 1.68
C ALA A 35 -0.77 2.00 3.04
N VAL A 36 -0.62 3.32 3.09
CA VAL A 36 -0.46 4.10 4.32
C VAL A 36 -1.62 5.08 4.39
N THR A 37 -2.53 4.91 5.34
CA THR A 37 -3.80 5.65 5.40
C THR A 37 -4.06 6.23 6.79
N ALA A 38 -4.60 7.44 6.87
CA ALA A 38 -5.12 7.97 8.14
C ALA A 38 -6.52 7.43 8.47
N LYS A 39 -7.22 6.83 7.49
CA LYS A 39 -8.52 6.18 7.69
C LYS A 39 -8.31 4.68 7.75
N ALA A 40 -8.24 4.14 8.97
CA ALA A 40 -8.14 2.72 9.25
C ALA A 40 -9.51 2.06 9.50
N MET A 41 -10.57 2.55 8.84
CA MET A 41 -11.91 2.00 9.00
C MET A 41 -12.06 0.72 8.16
N LYS A 42 -12.89 -0.23 8.64
CA LYS A 42 -13.09 -1.56 7.99
C LYS A 42 -13.35 -1.48 6.47
N GLY A 43 -14.06 -0.46 5.99
CA GLY A 43 -14.37 -0.28 4.56
C GLY A 43 -13.20 0.21 3.70
N ASP A 44 -12.19 0.86 4.29
CA ASP A 44 -11.03 1.38 3.56
C ASP A 44 -9.97 0.30 3.33
N ARG A 45 -9.91 -0.71 4.21
CA ARG A 45 -9.09 -1.91 4.00
C ARG A 45 -9.50 -2.66 2.73
N GLU A 46 -10.79 -2.92 2.55
CA GLU A 46 -11.28 -3.64 1.37
C GLU A 46 -10.95 -2.87 0.08
N LYS A 47 -11.16 -1.55 0.09
CA LYS A 47 -10.86 -0.67 -1.04
C LYS A 47 -9.38 -0.65 -1.42
N THR A 48 -8.49 -0.61 -0.42
CA THR A 48 -7.04 -0.59 -0.68
C THR A 48 -6.57 -1.91 -1.28
N LEU A 49 -7.05 -3.04 -0.77
CA LEU A 49 -6.76 -4.36 -1.32
C LEU A 49 -7.29 -4.50 -2.76
N GLN A 50 -8.53 -4.07 -3.02
CA GLN A 50 -9.12 -4.07 -4.37
C GLN A 50 -8.36 -3.18 -5.37
N ALA A 51 -7.80 -2.06 -4.89
CA ALA A 51 -6.98 -1.17 -5.73
C ALA A 51 -5.58 -1.76 -6.03
N GLY A 52 -5.19 -2.85 -5.38
CA GLY A 52 -3.95 -3.57 -5.64
C GLY A 52 -2.93 -3.50 -4.50
N ALA A 53 -3.28 -3.00 -3.32
CA ALA A 53 -2.43 -3.11 -2.14
C ALA A 53 -2.30 -4.57 -1.69
N TRP A 54 -1.15 -4.92 -1.15
CA TRP A 54 -0.91 -6.22 -0.51
C TRP A 54 -1.19 -6.17 1.00
N ASP A 55 -0.96 -5.00 1.61
CA ASP A 55 -1.27 -4.74 3.00
C ASP A 55 -1.49 -3.24 3.24
N TYR A 56 -1.78 -2.87 4.49
CA TYR A 56 -1.94 -1.48 4.89
C TYR A 56 -1.38 -1.17 6.29
N LEU A 57 -1.03 0.09 6.49
CA LEU A 57 -0.58 0.68 7.74
C LEU A 57 -1.43 1.91 8.05
N SER A 58 -1.84 2.06 9.30
CA SER A 58 -2.54 3.25 9.78
C SER A 58 -1.57 4.37 10.14
N LYS A 59 -1.93 5.62 9.85
CA LYS A 59 -1.23 6.81 10.35
C LYS A 59 -1.75 7.18 11.76
N PRO A 60 -0.90 7.66 12.68
CA PRO A 60 0.55 7.78 12.55
C PRO A 60 1.22 6.41 12.49
N VAL A 61 2.24 6.27 11.63
CA VAL A 61 2.87 4.97 11.37
C VAL A 61 3.75 4.60 12.56
N ASP A 62 3.47 3.45 13.16
CA ASP A 62 4.33 2.81 14.13
C ASP A 62 5.53 2.16 13.40
N THR A 63 6.75 2.52 13.80
CA THR A 63 7.97 2.06 13.13
C THR A 63 8.19 0.56 13.28
N ASP A 64 7.87 -0.03 14.44
CA ASP A 64 8.04 -1.45 14.69
C ASP A 64 7.05 -2.28 13.88
N GLN A 65 5.79 -1.81 13.79
CA GLN A 65 4.78 -2.38 12.92
C GLN A 65 5.20 -2.29 11.45
N MET A 66 5.66 -1.13 11.00
CA MET A 66 6.13 -0.94 9.62
C MET A 66 7.29 -1.89 9.29
N LEU A 67 8.30 -1.98 10.16
CA LEU A 67 9.43 -2.89 9.98
C LEU A 67 8.98 -4.36 9.93
N SER A 68 7.99 -4.73 10.73
CA SER A 68 7.41 -6.08 10.72
C SER A 68 6.74 -6.40 9.38
N VAL A 69 5.95 -5.47 8.84
CA VAL A 69 5.33 -5.61 7.51
C VAL A 69 6.37 -5.66 6.40
N LEU A 70 7.36 -4.77 6.43
CA LEU A 70 8.44 -4.77 5.43
C LEU A 70 9.20 -6.09 5.41
N ARG A 71 9.52 -6.66 6.59
CA ARG A 71 10.18 -7.97 6.69
C ARG A 71 9.34 -9.10 6.10
N ALA A 72 8.02 -9.09 6.32
CA ALA A 72 7.13 -10.12 5.79
C ALA A 72 7.09 -10.15 4.24
N TRP A 73 7.32 -9.00 3.59
CA TRP A 73 7.18 -8.87 2.14
C TRP A 73 8.50 -8.76 1.37
N LEU A 74 9.58 -8.26 1.98
CA LEU A 74 10.89 -8.16 1.32
C LEU A 74 11.67 -9.48 1.30
N TYR A 75 11.44 -10.37 2.26
CA TYR A 75 12.15 -11.65 2.38
C TYR A 75 11.32 -12.84 1.90
N ARG A 76 10.40 -12.58 0.97
CA ARG A 76 9.48 -13.57 0.44
C ARG A 76 10.01 -14.22 -0.84
#